data_AF-E3BL71-F1
#
_entry.id   AF-E3BL71-F1
#
_cell.length_a   1.000
_cell.length_b   1.000
_cell.length_c   1.000
_cell.angle_alpha   90.00
_cell.angle_beta   90.00
_cell.angle_gamma   90.00
#
_symmetry.space_group_name_H-M   'P 1'
#
loop_
_entity.id
_entity.type
_entity.pdbx_description
1 polymer ?
#
loop_
_entity_poly.entity_id
_entity_poly.type
_entity_poly.pdbx_seq_one_letter_code
_entity_poly.pdbx_strand_id
1 'polypeptide(L)'
;MNAPLSKALTSSESIVKNISKSSSIDVHPMILTDIYRSDVNIAVWQRSFGEGFSQEIKAFIDAQSKVSKSLTLSPENAFQVLNDATYGEAPKSLIEDMAQLVDMFCCLFDLKQAGLRLATLDNAMCPRFHVDNVPCRLVTTYQGAATEWLPNEHIDRSKLGHGSNGQPDALSGLYPLESNIEQLCCGDIALLKGSQWIDNEASGLAHRSPISLNNDTRLLLTLDFA
;
A
#
# COMPACT_ATOMS: atom_id res chain seq x y z
N MET A 1 70.02 -16.39 -7.52
CA MET A 1 69.12 -16.52 -6.36
C MET A 1 67.79 -15.92 -6.76
N ASN A 2 66.78 -16.77 -6.91
CA ASN A 2 65.43 -16.39 -7.31
C ASN A 2 64.68 -15.83 -6.09
N ALA A 3 64.06 -14.66 -6.23
CA ALA A 3 62.99 -14.20 -5.34
C ALA A 3 61.88 -13.58 -6.22
N PRO A 4 60.59 -13.89 -5.99
CA PRO A 4 59.57 -13.84 -7.02
C PRO A 4 58.80 -12.51 -7.06
N LEU A 5 58.24 -12.23 -8.24
CA LEU A 5 57.13 -11.29 -8.44
C LEU A 5 55.92 -11.75 -7.60
N SER A 6 55.35 -10.86 -6.79
CA SER A 6 53.94 -10.98 -6.37
C SER A 6 53.11 -9.94 -7.12
N LYS A 7 52.27 -10.46 -8.03
CA LYS A 7 51.08 -9.77 -8.53
C LYS A 7 50.09 -9.68 -7.36
N ALA A 8 49.68 -8.48 -6.99
CA ALA A 8 48.42 -8.29 -6.28
C ALA A 8 47.35 -7.98 -7.33
N LEU A 9 46.62 -9.03 -7.72
CA LEU A 9 45.35 -8.95 -8.42
C LEU A 9 44.24 -8.70 -7.38
N THR A 10 43.44 -7.65 -7.64
CA THR A 10 41.98 -7.55 -7.45
C THR A 10 41.34 -8.06 -6.15
N SER A 11 40.70 -7.15 -5.44
CA SER A 11 39.25 -7.24 -5.19
C SER A 11 38.72 -5.87 -4.75
N SER A 12 38.15 -5.14 -5.70
CA SER A 12 37.21 -4.06 -5.41
C SER A 12 35.94 -4.67 -4.82
N GLU A 13 35.92 -4.87 -3.50
CA GLU A 13 34.68 -5.17 -2.79
C GLU A 13 33.80 -3.92 -2.85
N SER A 14 32.80 -3.98 -3.71
CA SER A 14 31.67 -3.07 -3.71
C SER A 14 30.97 -3.18 -2.35
N ILE A 15 31.19 -2.19 -1.49
CA ILE A 15 30.36 -1.96 -0.31
C ILE A 15 28.96 -1.64 -0.84
N VAL A 16 28.11 -2.67 -0.94
CA VAL A 16 26.67 -2.49 -1.09
C VAL A 16 26.23 -1.85 0.22
N LYS A 17 26.12 -0.51 0.23
CA LYS A 17 25.43 0.19 1.30
C LYS A 17 24.04 -0.43 1.38
N ASN A 18 23.75 -1.13 2.48
CA ASN A 18 22.37 -1.40 2.89
C ASN A 18 21.73 -0.03 3.11
N ILE A 19 21.17 0.54 2.04
CA ILE A 19 20.32 1.71 2.12
C ILE A 19 19.08 1.19 2.85
N SER A 20 18.94 1.54 4.14
CA SER A 20 17.68 1.29 4.84
C SER A 20 16.58 1.94 4.01
N LYS A 21 15.59 1.14 3.65
CA LYS A 21 14.47 1.61 2.87
C LYS A 21 13.45 2.23 3.81
N SER A 22 13.26 3.54 3.71
CA SER A 22 12.43 4.35 4.60
C SER A 22 11.01 4.57 4.06
N SER A 23 10.17 5.15 4.92
CA SER A 23 8.90 5.78 4.54
C SER A 23 9.12 7.27 4.22
N SER A 24 8.29 7.80 3.32
CA SER A 24 8.12 9.24 3.12
C SER A 24 6.70 9.62 3.51
N ILE A 25 6.52 10.57 4.43
CA ILE A 25 5.21 10.92 5.00
C ILE A 25 5.09 12.44 5.08
N ASP A 26 4.02 13.01 4.53
CA ASP A 26 3.74 14.45 4.57
C ASP A 26 2.23 14.72 4.41
N VAL A 27 1.80 15.94 4.70
CA VAL A 27 0.41 16.41 4.51
C VAL A 27 0.15 16.93 3.10
N HIS A 28 1.20 17.16 2.30
CA HIS A 28 1.10 17.64 0.93
C HIS A 28 1.16 16.48 -0.07
N PRO A 29 0.26 16.40 -1.09
CA PRO A 29 0.17 15.26 -2.02
C PRO A 29 1.43 15.01 -2.85
N MET A 30 2.31 16.01 -2.98
CA MET A 30 3.60 15.87 -3.68
C MET A 30 4.51 14.80 -3.06
N ILE A 31 4.30 14.44 -1.80
CA ILE A 31 5.04 13.34 -1.16
C ILE A 31 4.88 12.01 -1.88
N LEU A 32 3.78 11.81 -2.62
CA LEU A 32 3.57 10.59 -3.39
C LEU A 32 4.64 10.40 -4.48
N THR A 33 5.27 11.48 -4.95
CA THR A 33 6.37 11.40 -5.93
C THR A 33 7.66 10.78 -5.35
N ASP A 34 7.81 10.79 -4.02
CA ASP A 34 8.95 10.14 -3.35
C ASP A 34 8.97 8.62 -3.57
N ILE A 35 7.85 8.03 -4.04
CA ILE A 35 7.83 6.60 -4.41
C ILE A 35 8.90 6.26 -5.44
N TYR A 36 9.34 7.20 -6.27
CA TYR A 36 10.42 6.96 -7.24
C TYR A 36 11.82 6.89 -6.63
N ARG A 37 12.00 7.39 -5.40
CA ARG A 37 13.29 7.34 -4.75
C ARG A 37 13.65 5.89 -4.44
N SER A 38 14.91 5.53 -4.69
CA SER A 38 15.38 4.16 -4.47
C SER A 38 15.33 3.75 -3.00
N ASP A 39 15.44 4.70 -2.08
CA ASP A 39 15.41 4.47 -0.63
C ASP A 39 14.00 4.46 -0.03
N VAL A 40 12.94 4.68 -0.82
CA VAL A 40 11.56 4.73 -0.31
C VAL A 40 10.77 3.48 -0.72
N ASN A 41 10.06 2.86 0.22
CA ASN A 41 9.18 1.72 -0.05
C ASN A 41 7.69 1.99 0.19
N ILE A 42 7.40 3.07 0.92
CA ILE A 42 6.06 3.60 1.10
C ILE A 42 6.10 5.13 1.07
N ALA A 43 5.22 5.74 0.29
CA ALA A 43 4.97 7.17 0.33
C ALA A 43 3.54 7.42 0.80
N VAL A 44 3.36 8.22 1.85
CA VAL A 44 2.07 8.44 2.52
C VAL A 44 1.73 9.91 2.48
N TRP A 45 0.63 10.23 1.80
CA TRP A 45 -0.03 11.53 1.92
C TRP A 45 -1.07 11.46 3.05
N GLN A 46 -0.77 12.15 4.14
CA GLN A 46 -1.64 12.27 5.30
C GLN A 46 -2.70 13.34 5.05
N ARG A 47 -3.95 12.91 4.94
CA ARG A 47 -5.08 13.81 4.71
C ARG A 47 -6.15 13.60 5.77
N SER A 48 -6.77 14.69 6.18
CA SER A 48 -7.92 14.66 7.08
C SER A 48 -9.21 14.87 6.30
N PHE A 49 -10.23 14.10 6.65
CA PHE A 49 -11.58 14.33 6.16
C PHE A 49 -12.29 15.33 7.06
N GLY A 50 -13.06 16.24 6.47
CA GLY A 50 -14.04 17.02 7.21
C GLY A 50 -15.12 16.10 7.79
N GLU A 51 -15.71 16.47 8.93
CA GLU A 51 -16.73 15.65 9.61
C GLU A 51 -17.90 15.28 8.69
N GLY A 52 -18.35 16.21 7.84
CA GLY A 52 -19.44 15.96 6.89
C GLY A 52 -19.12 14.84 5.90
N PHE A 53 -17.90 14.81 5.36
CA PHE A 53 -17.49 13.77 4.40
C PHE A 53 -17.42 12.39 5.06
N SER A 54 -16.85 12.32 6.27
CA SER A 54 -16.82 11.08 7.06
C SER A 54 -18.22 10.57 7.38
N GLN A 55 -19.17 11.46 7.70
CA GLN A 55 -20.57 11.10 7.97
C GLN A 55 -21.27 10.58 6.71
N GLU A 56 -21.06 11.20 5.56
CA GLU A 56 -21.61 10.73 4.27
C GLU A 56 -21.11 9.33 3.91
N ILE A 57 -19.81 9.07 4.08
CA ILE A 57 -19.22 7.74 3.86
C ILE A 57 -19.83 6.72 4.82
N LYS A 58 -19.94 7.05 6.11
CA LYS A 58 -20.52 6.14 7.10
C LYS A 58 -21.98 5.82 6.77
N ALA A 59 -22.78 6.82 6.42
CA ALA A 59 -24.18 6.62 6.05
C ALA A 59 -24.33 5.73 4.81
N PHE A 60 -23.43 5.90 3.81
CA PHE A 60 -23.38 5.04 2.64
C PHE A 60 -23.08 3.58 2.99
N ILE A 61 -22.10 3.35 3.87
CA ILE A 61 -21.73 2.00 4.33
C ILE A 61 -22.86 1.36 5.15
N ASP A 62 -23.50 2.12 6.04
CA ASP A 62 -24.62 1.63 6.86
C ASP A 62 -25.85 1.27 6.01
N ALA A 63 -26.08 2.00 4.91
CA ALA A 63 -27.20 1.78 4.01
C ALA A 63 -26.97 0.64 3.00
N GLN A 64 -25.71 0.38 2.61
CA GLN A 64 -25.38 -0.61 1.60
C GLN A 64 -24.85 -1.90 2.21
N SER A 65 -25.51 -3.02 1.92
CA SER A 65 -25.20 -4.30 2.58
C SER A 65 -23.76 -4.79 2.33
N LYS A 66 -23.25 -4.70 1.08
CA LYS A 66 -21.84 -4.95 0.71
C LYS A 66 -21.50 -4.27 -0.64
N VAL A 67 -20.37 -3.57 -0.70
CA VAL A 67 -19.70 -3.17 -1.95
C VAL A 67 -18.52 -4.11 -2.20
N SER A 68 -18.42 -4.67 -3.39
CA SER A 68 -17.24 -5.40 -3.86
C SER A 68 -17.16 -5.27 -5.37
N LYS A 69 -16.32 -4.35 -5.84
CA LYS A 69 -16.18 -3.98 -7.25
C LYS A 69 -14.71 -4.07 -7.64
N SER A 70 -14.46 -4.64 -8.81
CA SER A 70 -13.17 -4.65 -9.50
C SER A 70 -13.40 -4.07 -10.87
N LEU A 71 -12.72 -2.98 -11.19
CA LEU A 71 -12.97 -2.13 -12.35
C LEU A 71 -11.65 -1.81 -13.04
N THR A 72 -11.71 -1.56 -14.34
CA THR A 72 -10.62 -0.91 -15.07
C THR A 72 -11.19 0.40 -15.62
N LEU A 73 -10.53 1.50 -15.32
CA LEU A 73 -11.06 2.84 -15.57
C LEU A 73 -9.94 3.83 -15.88
N SER A 74 -10.27 4.84 -16.68
CA SER A 74 -9.38 5.93 -17.07
C SER A 74 -9.75 7.21 -16.31
N PRO A 75 -8.86 8.21 -16.22
CA PRO A 75 -9.18 9.50 -15.61
C PRO A 75 -10.45 10.14 -16.21
N GLU A 76 -10.69 9.96 -17.50
CA GLU A 76 -11.82 10.57 -18.22
C GLU A 76 -13.17 9.91 -17.89
N ASN A 77 -13.18 8.63 -17.52
CA ASN A 77 -14.42 7.89 -17.27
C ASN A 77 -14.64 7.49 -15.80
N ALA A 78 -13.64 7.70 -14.94
CA ALA A 78 -13.63 7.22 -13.55
C ALA A 78 -14.90 7.61 -12.80
N PHE A 79 -15.33 8.88 -12.89
CA PHE A 79 -16.54 9.36 -12.22
C PHE A 79 -17.78 8.55 -12.61
N GLN A 80 -18.03 8.42 -13.92
CA GLN A 80 -19.23 7.73 -14.42
C GLN A 80 -19.21 6.24 -14.07
N VAL A 81 -18.06 5.58 -14.27
CA VAL A 81 -17.89 4.16 -13.98
C VAL A 81 -18.09 3.87 -12.49
N LEU A 82 -17.56 4.71 -11.60
CA LEU A 82 -17.73 4.58 -10.15
C LEU A 82 -19.16 4.84 -9.70
N ASN A 83 -19.81 5.86 -10.28
CA ASN A 83 -21.22 6.16 -10.01
C ASN A 83 -22.10 4.95 -10.39
N ASP A 84 -21.89 4.38 -11.56
CA ASP A 84 -22.65 3.21 -12.02
C ASP A 84 -22.32 1.96 -11.19
N ALA A 85 -21.05 1.76 -10.81
CA ALA A 85 -20.63 0.65 -9.97
C ALA A 85 -21.27 0.68 -8.57
N THR A 86 -21.63 1.88 -8.10
CA THR A 86 -22.31 2.13 -6.83
C THR A 86 -23.82 2.38 -6.99
N TYR A 87 -24.38 2.09 -8.18
CA TYR A 87 -25.80 2.24 -8.50
C TYR A 87 -26.34 3.68 -8.31
N GLY A 88 -25.45 4.69 -8.33
CA GLY A 88 -25.77 6.08 -8.04
C GLY A 88 -26.08 6.35 -6.57
N GLU A 89 -25.79 5.42 -5.65
CA GLU A 89 -26.11 5.53 -4.22
C GLU A 89 -24.95 6.11 -3.41
N ALA A 90 -23.72 6.07 -3.93
CA ALA A 90 -22.57 6.65 -3.23
C ALA A 90 -22.63 8.19 -3.23
N PRO A 91 -22.16 8.86 -2.17
CA PRO A 91 -22.05 10.31 -2.14
C PRO A 91 -21.21 10.82 -3.30
N LYS A 92 -21.67 11.90 -3.95
CA LYS A 92 -20.95 12.53 -5.07
C LYS A 92 -19.52 12.92 -4.68
N SER A 93 -19.34 13.44 -3.47
CA SER A 93 -18.04 13.76 -2.87
C SER A 93 -17.08 12.57 -2.84
N LEU A 94 -17.59 11.37 -2.53
CA LEU A 94 -16.80 10.14 -2.49
C LEU A 94 -16.40 9.71 -3.90
N ILE A 95 -17.31 9.81 -4.87
CA ILE A 95 -17.04 9.50 -6.27
C ILE A 95 -16.00 10.47 -6.86
N GLU A 96 -16.10 11.75 -6.55
CA GLU A 96 -15.14 12.78 -6.96
C GLU A 96 -13.74 12.52 -6.37
N ASP A 97 -13.65 12.19 -5.08
CA ASP A 97 -12.38 11.85 -4.44
C ASP A 97 -11.73 10.60 -5.06
N MET A 98 -12.50 9.53 -5.26
CA MET A 98 -12.00 8.31 -5.90
C MET A 98 -11.56 8.56 -7.35
N ALA A 99 -12.31 9.35 -8.11
CA ALA A 99 -11.94 9.72 -9.48
C ALA A 99 -10.66 10.58 -9.51
N GLN A 100 -10.47 11.47 -8.54
CA GLN A 100 -9.24 12.25 -8.39
C GLN A 100 -8.04 11.35 -8.08
N LEU A 101 -8.20 10.33 -7.23
CA LEU A 101 -7.12 9.37 -6.95
C LEU A 101 -6.72 8.58 -8.20
N VAL A 102 -7.69 8.23 -9.06
CA VAL A 102 -7.42 7.58 -10.35
C VAL A 102 -6.61 8.50 -11.26
N ASP A 103 -7.01 9.76 -11.40
CA ASP A 103 -6.28 10.75 -12.19
C ASP A 103 -4.85 10.92 -11.69
N MET A 104 -4.68 11.14 -10.38
CA MET A 104 -3.36 11.27 -9.75
C MET A 104 -2.49 10.04 -9.96
N PHE A 105 -3.03 8.83 -9.78
CA PHE A 105 -2.29 7.57 -9.95
C PHE A 105 -1.87 7.35 -11.41
N CYS A 106 -2.79 7.56 -12.35
CA CYS A 106 -2.51 7.46 -13.79
C CYS A 106 -1.48 8.50 -14.23
N CYS A 107 -1.60 9.74 -13.77
CA CYS A 107 -0.64 10.81 -14.06
C CYS A 107 0.74 10.51 -13.49
N LEU A 108 0.81 10.05 -12.23
CA LEU A 108 2.08 9.73 -11.57
C LEU A 108 2.86 8.65 -12.33
N PHE A 109 2.17 7.58 -12.74
CA PHE A 109 2.78 6.41 -13.37
C PHE A 109 2.73 6.38 -14.91
N ASP A 110 2.26 7.46 -15.55
CA ASP A 110 2.05 7.55 -17.01
C ASP A 110 1.16 6.40 -17.55
N LEU A 111 0.03 6.16 -16.90
CA LEU A 111 -0.92 5.12 -17.25
C LEU A 111 -2.14 5.70 -17.96
N LYS A 112 -2.67 4.95 -18.94
CA LYS A 112 -3.95 5.28 -19.59
C LYS A 112 -5.15 4.90 -18.72
N GLN A 113 -5.00 3.84 -17.92
CA GLN A 113 -6.05 3.24 -17.11
C GLN A 113 -5.45 2.65 -15.84
N ALA A 114 -6.24 2.59 -14.77
CA ALA A 114 -5.91 1.93 -13.52
C ALA A 114 -6.90 0.80 -13.22
N GLY A 115 -6.39 -0.27 -12.61
CA GLY A 115 -7.21 -1.30 -12.01
C GLY A 115 -7.66 -0.82 -10.64
N LEU A 116 -8.96 -0.62 -10.44
CA LEU A 116 -9.54 -0.16 -9.18
C LEU A 116 -10.28 -1.30 -8.50
N ARG A 117 -10.03 -1.47 -7.19
CA ARG A 117 -10.87 -2.31 -6.32
C ARG A 117 -11.50 -1.47 -5.24
N LEU A 118 -12.82 -1.58 -5.08
CA LEU A 118 -13.59 -0.96 -4.01
C LEU A 118 -14.30 -2.07 -3.22
N ALA A 119 -14.07 -2.15 -1.91
CA ALA A 119 -14.64 -3.20 -1.09
C ALA A 119 -15.04 -2.73 0.31
N THR A 120 -16.24 -3.11 0.75
CA THR A 120 -16.61 -3.15 2.17
C THR A 120 -16.18 -4.49 2.75
N LEU A 121 -15.37 -4.46 3.80
CA LEU A 121 -14.83 -5.65 4.46
C LEU A 121 -15.41 -5.74 5.88
N ASP A 122 -16.05 -6.86 6.18
CA ASP A 122 -16.52 -7.25 7.51
C ASP A 122 -15.48 -8.07 8.28
N ASN A 123 -14.47 -8.60 7.59
CA ASN A 123 -13.35 -9.36 8.14
C ASN A 123 -12.04 -8.97 7.44
N ALA A 124 -10.91 -9.18 8.11
CA ALA A 124 -9.60 -8.97 7.51
C ALA A 124 -9.37 -9.97 6.36
N MET A 125 -9.27 -9.47 5.12
CA MET A 125 -9.03 -10.29 3.91
C MET A 125 -7.63 -10.90 3.87
N CYS A 126 -6.63 -10.12 4.31
CA CYS A 126 -5.23 -10.51 4.33
C CYS A 126 -4.65 -10.20 5.72
N PRO A 127 -4.99 -11.01 6.75
CA PRO A 127 -4.59 -10.74 8.14
C PRO A 127 -3.10 -11.05 8.39
N ARG A 128 -2.41 -11.67 7.44
CA ARG A 128 -0.97 -11.91 7.50
C ARG A 128 -0.21 -10.89 6.67
N PHE A 129 0.98 -10.53 7.13
CA PHE A 129 1.91 -9.73 6.36
C PHE A 129 2.28 -10.41 5.06
N HIS A 130 2.19 -9.66 3.98
CA HIS A 130 2.56 -10.09 2.64
C HIS A 130 3.11 -8.91 1.84
N VAL A 131 3.75 -9.24 0.72
CA VAL A 131 4.17 -8.27 -0.28
C VAL A 131 3.32 -8.52 -1.52
N ASP A 132 2.75 -7.46 -2.08
CA ASP A 132 1.98 -7.58 -3.31
C ASP A 132 2.89 -7.87 -4.51
N ASN A 133 2.41 -8.74 -5.40
CA ASN A 133 3.07 -9.04 -6.66
C ASN A 133 2.60 -8.08 -7.77
N VAL A 134 2.82 -6.78 -7.55
CA VAL A 134 2.53 -5.68 -8.48
C VAL A 134 3.70 -4.68 -8.49
N PRO A 135 3.78 -3.75 -9.44
CA PRO A 135 4.81 -2.70 -9.41
C PRO A 135 4.59 -1.77 -8.21
N CYS A 136 3.44 -1.12 -8.15
CA CYS A 136 3.03 -0.28 -7.05
C CYS A 136 1.52 -0.36 -6.87
N ARG A 137 1.07 -0.30 -5.61
CA ARG A 137 -0.33 -0.22 -5.24
C ARG A 137 -0.60 1.09 -4.53
N LEU A 138 -1.65 1.81 -4.90
CA LEU A 138 -2.26 2.81 -4.03
C LEU A 138 -3.26 2.12 -3.10
N VAL A 139 -3.25 2.47 -1.81
CA VAL A 139 -4.27 2.03 -0.85
C VAL A 139 -4.80 3.24 -0.09
N THR A 140 -6.11 3.23 0.15
CA THR A 140 -6.75 4.13 1.11
C THR A 140 -7.92 3.46 1.79
N THR A 141 -8.16 3.79 3.05
CA THR A 141 -9.30 3.31 3.82
C THR A 141 -10.18 4.50 4.16
N TYR A 142 -11.39 4.54 3.60
CA TYR A 142 -12.35 5.63 3.80
C TYR A 142 -13.10 5.55 5.12
N GLN A 143 -13.23 4.34 5.68
CA GLN A 143 -13.87 4.06 6.96
C GLN A 143 -13.25 2.79 7.55
N GLY A 144 -13.08 2.75 8.87
CA GLY A 144 -12.60 1.58 9.61
C GLY A 144 -11.08 1.52 9.76
N ALA A 145 -10.57 0.42 10.30
CA ALA A 145 -9.14 0.24 10.57
C ALA A 145 -8.33 0.18 9.26
N ALA A 146 -7.31 1.03 9.16
CA ALA A 146 -6.50 1.16 7.95
C ALA A 146 -5.26 0.24 7.98
N THR A 147 -4.66 0.07 6.80
CA THR A 147 -3.58 -0.89 6.54
C THR A 147 -2.41 -0.75 7.52
N GLU A 148 -1.90 -1.89 7.99
CA GLU A 148 -0.68 -1.99 8.78
C GLU A 148 0.49 -2.39 7.89
N TRP A 149 1.70 -1.91 8.19
CA TRP A 149 2.91 -2.22 7.44
C TRP A 149 4.13 -2.36 8.36
N LEU A 150 5.17 -3.01 7.85
CA LEU A 150 6.44 -3.19 8.55
C LEU A 150 7.56 -2.47 7.81
N PRO A 151 8.34 -1.61 8.48
CA PRO A 151 9.60 -1.10 7.95
C PRO A 151 10.55 -2.23 7.57
N ASN A 152 11.26 -2.04 6.46
CA ASN A 152 12.16 -3.07 5.90
C ASN A 152 13.32 -3.44 6.84
N GLU A 153 13.67 -2.57 7.77
CA GLU A 153 14.68 -2.80 8.81
C GLU A 153 14.19 -3.66 9.99
N HIS A 154 12.87 -3.79 10.15
CA HIS A 154 12.25 -4.53 11.25
C HIS A 154 11.69 -5.90 10.84
N ILE A 155 11.95 -6.35 9.61
CA ILE A 155 11.40 -7.60 9.06
C ILE A 155 12.48 -8.65 8.79
N ASP A 156 12.26 -9.86 9.32
CA ASP A 156 12.97 -11.07 8.88
C ASP A 156 12.21 -11.71 7.71
N ARG A 157 12.65 -11.40 6.49
CA ARG A 157 12.03 -11.90 5.25
C ARG A 157 12.08 -13.43 5.11
N SER A 158 12.98 -14.11 5.81
CA SER A 158 13.00 -15.58 5.82
C SER A 158 11.76 -16.18 6.49
N LYS A 159 11.02 -15.38 7.26
CA LYS A 159 9.78 -15.76 7.98
C LYS A 159 8.51 -15.28 7.28
N LEU A 160 8.61 -14.51 6.20
CA LEU A 160 7.45 -13.95 5.53
C LEU A 160 6.67 -15.03 4.77
N GLY A 161 5.34 -15.01 4.87
CA GLY A 161 4.47 -15.94 4.15
C GLY A 161 4.77 -17.41 4.49
N HIS A 162 5.14 -18.21 3.49
CA HIS A 162 5.50 -19.62 3.70
C HIS A 162 6.71 -19.82 4.62
N GLY A 163 7.59 -18.81 4.74
CA GLY A 163 8.74 -18.85 5.64
C GLY A 163 8.37 -18.94 7.13
N SER A 164 7.11 -18.63 7.49
CA SER A 164 6.64 -18.70 8.87
C SER A 164 6.41 -20.13 9.38
N ASN A 165 6.49 -21.14 8.50
CA ASN A 165 6.16 -22.54 8.80
C ASN A 165 4.76 -22.70 9.43
N GLY A 166 3.81 -21.86 9.02
CA GLY A 166 2.43 -21.88 9.50
C GLY A 166 2.21 -21.20 10.86
N GLN A 167 3.26 -20.65 11.49
CA GLN A 167 3.12 -19.85 12.70
C GLN A 167 2.42 -18.51 12.41
N PRO A 168 1.65 -17.96 13.37
CA PRO A 168 1.21 -16.57 13.32
C PRO A 168 2.40 -15.60 13.22
N ASP A 169 2.22 -14.47 12.55
CA ASP A 169 3.30 -13.49 12.31
C ASP A 169 4.01 -13.10 13.63
N ALA A 170 3.23 -12.81 14.68
CA ALA A 170 3.69 -12.46 16.03
C ALA A 170 4.56 -13.53 16.72
N LEU A 171 4.46 -14.79 16.30
CA LEU A 171 5.19 -15.93 16.89
C LEU A 171 6.25 -16.52 15.94
N SER A 172 6.23 -16.12 14.67
CA SER A 172 7.10 -16.66 13.63
C SER A 172 8.54 -16.13 13.67
N GLY A 173 8.76 -15.03 14.40
CA GLY A 173 9.99 -14.24 14.36
C GLY A 173 10.04 -13.27 13.17
N LEU A 174 8.92 -13.03 12.48
CA LEU A 174 8.85 -12.11 11.34
C LEU A 174 9.28 -10.68 11.69
N TYR A 175 8.94 -10.23 12.90
CA TYR A 175 9.37 -8.95 13.45
C TYR A 175 9.71 -9.14 14.94
N PRO A 176 10.57 -8.28 15.51
CA PRO A 176 11.03 -8.48 16.87
C PRO A 176 9.98 -8.05 17.91
N LEU A 177 9.23 -6.97 17.67
CA LEU A 177 8.22 -6.43 18.60
C LEU A 177 6.98 -5.93 17.85
N GLU A 178 5.80 -6.05 18.46
CA GLU A 178 4.55 -5.48 17.92
C GLU A 178 4.62 -3.97 17.71
N SER A 179 5.42 -3.26 18.53
CA SER A 179 5.64 -1.82 18.39
C SER A 179 6.43 -1.43 17.14
N ASN A 180 6.92 -2.38 16.35
CA ASN A 180 7.53 -2.12 15.05
C ASN A 180 6.51 -2.08 13.90
N ILE A 181 5.25 -2.45 14.17
CA ILE A 181 4.17 -2.36 13.20
C ILE A 181 3.70 -0.92 13.14
N GLU A 182 3.72 -0.37 11.94
CA GLU A 182 3.19 0.95 11.63
C GLU A 182 1.77 0.82 11.09
N GLN A 183 0.92 1.80 11.34
CA GLN A 183 -0.48 1.79 10.90
C GLN A 183 -0.85 3.11 10.23
N LEU A 184 -1.49 3.03 9.06
CA LEU A 184 -2.07 4.20 8.40
C LEU A 184 -3.27 4.73 9.19
N CYS A 185 -3.59 6.00 9.05
CA CYS A 185 -4.86 6.55 9.51
C CYS A 185 -5.96 6.37 8.46
N CYS A 186 -7.21 6.41 8.92
CA CYS A 186 -8.36 6.50 8.02
C CYS A 186 -8.23 7.77 7.17
N GLY A 187 -8.40 7.62 5.87
CA GLY A 187 -8.28 8.69 4.88
C GLY A 187 -6.89 8.85 4.29
N ASP A 188 -5.82 8.35 4.91
CA ASP A 188 -4.48 8.41 4.32
C ASP A 188 -4.45 7.77 2.92
N ILE A 189 -3.62 8.34 2.05
CA ILE A 189 -3.29 7.78 0.74
C ILE A 189 -1.86 7.26 0.81
N ALA A 190 -1.67 5.96 0.63
CA ALA A 190 -0.35 5.36 0.60
C ALA A 190 -0.07 4.68 -0.74
N LEU A 191 1.12 4.90 -1.28
CA LEU A 191 1.71 4.13 -2.36
C LEU A 191 2.69 3.10 -1.78
N LEU A 192 2.50 1.82 -2.11
CA LEU A 192 3.32 0.71 -1.64
C LEU A 192 4.06 0.10 -2.82
N LYS A 193 5.39 0.00 -2.75
CA LYS A 193 6.15 -0.79 -3.72
C LYS A 193 5.89 -2.27 -3.53
N GLY A 194 5.43 -2.95 -4.57
CA GLY A 194 5.35 -4.40 -4.59
C GLY A 194 6.65 -5.05 -5.05
N SER A 195 6.61 -6.37 -5.25
CA SER A 195 7.76 -7.16 -5.68
C SER A 195 8.07 -7.03 -7.18
N GLN A 196 7.24 -6.37 -7.97
CA GLN A 196 7.52 -6.11 -9.40
C GLN A 196 8.06 -4.69 -9.64
N TRP A 197 8.29 -3.91 -8.57
CA TRP A 197 8.99 -2.64 -8.72
C TRP A 197 10.45 -2.90 -9.11
N ILE A 198 10.90 -2.26 -10.19
CA ILE A 198 12.24 -2.45 -10.74
C ILE A 198 13.32 -2.14 -9.70
N ASP A 199 14.29 -3.06 -9.55
CA ASP A 199 15.39 -2.95 -8.57
C ASP A 199 14.93 -2.95 -7.10
N ASN A 200 13.74 -3.52 -6.80
CA ASN A 200 13.16 -3.62 -5.46
C ASN A 200 12.44 -4.96 -5.21
N GLU A 201 12.73 -5.99 -6.01
CA GLU A 201 12.02 -7.28 -6.01
C GLU A 201 12.09 -7.98 -4.65
N ALA A 202 13.26 -7.93 -3.99
CA ALA A 202 13.50 -8.52 -2.68
C ALA A 202 13.08 -7.61 -1.50
N SER A 203 12.61 -6.40 -1.78
CA SER A 203 12.40 -5.36 -0.76
C SER A 203 11.00 -4.75 -0.77
N GLY A 204 10.06 -5.26 -1.58
CA GLY A 204 8.66 -4.82 -1.59
C GLY A 204 8.04 -4.72 -0.19
N LEU A 205 7.15 -3.76 0.02
CA LEU A 205 6.64 -3.40 1.34
C LEU A 205 5.75 -4.51 1.91
N ALA A 206 6.12 -5.02 3.09
CA ALA A 206 5.29 -5.96 3.82
C ALA A 206 4.14 -5.22 4.51
N HIS A 207 2.90 -5.60 4.20
CA HIS A 207 1.70 -4.99 4.75
C HIS A 207 0.60 -6.02 4.99
N ARG A 208 -0.41 -5.64 5.78
CA ARG A 208 -1.58 -6.47 6.09
C ARG A 208 -2.82 -5.63 6.34
N SER A 209 -3.98 -6.29 6.26
CA SER A 209 -5.21 -5.73 6.80
C SER A 209 -5.23 -5.98 8.32
N PRO A 210 -5.42 -4.96 9.17
CA PRO A 210 -5.58 -5.17 10.60
C PRO A 210 -6.80 -6.04 10.89
N ILE A 211 -6.75 -6.80 11.98
CA ILE A 211 -7.90 -7.54 12.51
C ILE A 211 -8.81 -6.51 13.18
N SER A 212 -10.05 -6.39 12.69
CA SER A 212 -11.02 -5.46 13.27
C SER A 212 -11.55 -6.04 14.59
N LEU A 213 -11.32 -5.32 15.70
CA LEU A 213 -11.73 -5.76 17.04
C LEU A 213 -13.23 -5.53 17.32
N ASN A 214 -13.88 -4.63 16.58
CA ASN A 214 -15.23 -4.14 16.88
C ASN A 214 -16.30 -4.51 15.81
N ASN A 215 -16.00 -5.40 14.86
CA ASN A 215 -16.86 -5.67 13.69
C ASN A 215 -17.22 -4.41 12.87
N ASP A 216 -16.40 -3.36 12.94
CA ASP A 216 -16.62 -2.15 12.15
C ASP A 216 -16.40 -2.45 10.66
N THR A 217 -17.37 -2.10 9.83
CA THR A 217 -17.28 -2.29 8.39
C THR A 217 -16.24 -1.33 7.82
N ARG A 218 -15.23 -1.89 7.15
CA ARG A 218 -14.15 -1.12 6.53
C ARG A 218 -14.45 -0.85 5.06
N LEU A 219 -14.37 0.40 4.60
CA LEU A 219 -14.42 0.73 3.17
C LEU A 219 -12.99 0.96 2.64
N LEU A 220 -12.53 0.06 1.80
CA LEU A 220 -11.18 0.05 1.24
C LEU A 220 -11.23 0.34 -0.27
N LEU A 221 -10.30 1.17 -0.73
CA LEU A 221 -9.98 1.34 -2.14
C LEU A 221 -8.51 1.00 -2.40
N THR A 222 -8.26 0.27 -3.49
CA THR A 222 -6.91 0.08 -4.03
C THR A 222 -6.86 0.43 -5.51
N LEU A 223 -5.73 0.98 -5.96
CA LEU A 223 -5.39 1.13 -7.38
C LEU A 223 -4.12 0.35 -7.70
N ASP A 224 -4.16 -0.40 -8.80
CA ASP A 224 -3.05 -1.14 -9.38
C ASP A 224 -2.89 -0.78 -10.86
N PHE A 225 -1.79 -1.22 -11.45
CA PHE A 225 -1.56 -1.15 -12.89
C PHE A 225 -2.57 -2.08 -13.61
N ALA A 226 -3.26 -1.56 -14.62
CA ALA A 226 -4.28 -2.29 -15.39
C ALA A 226 -3.72 -3.14 -16.54
#